data_AF-A0A254SFC1-F1
#
_entry.id   AF-A0A254SFC1-F1
#
_cell.length_a   1.000
_cell.length_b   1.000
_cell.length_c   1.000
_cell.angle_alpha   90.00
_cell.angle_beta   90.00
_cell.angle_gamma   90.00
#
_symmetry.space_group_name_H-M   'P 1'
#
loop_
_entity.id
_entity.type
_entity.pdbx_description
1 polymer ?
#
loop_
_entity_poly.entity_id
_entity_poly.type
_entity_poly.pdbx_seq_one_letter_code
_entity_poly.pdbx_strand_id
1 'polypeptide(L)'
;MYTDLSEELHDEGFLWQSVNEAYYNCRTGKNVEGDTCSFESQGEKQYYLFEGGQWVQFNIDPKLGICRIYNDLPYELHFKEFEGEYYYCVDGKWNPIKLVPRQYTDPRKKGLTDEEYDVLDLPKEAKVGDRANGLLEYCGYGKTLDYFDSNVYDYCYSTNRYRYREDGSWTKETDEDLWEDDAYFGSKPCGDDTWCCAKTEGMKRNFFDYLEPGKTYQCVSGEIVLEEYLWNRFEKK
;
A
#
# COMPACT_ATOMS: atom_id res chain seq x y z
N MET A 1 49.67 19.85 49.71
CA MET A 1 49.99 20.65 48.53
C MET A 1 49.36 19.91 47.36
N TYR A 2 48.25 20.45 46.83
CA TYR A 2 47.50 20.11 45.58
C TYR A 2 46.93 18.67 45.48
N THR A 3 45.60 18.41 45.49
CA THR A 3 44.58 18.55 44.40
C THR A 3 45.05 17.89 43.09
N ASP A 4 44.29 17.12 42.31
CA ASP A 4 42.86 16.91 42.13
C ASP A 4 42.67 15.68 41.20
N LEU A 5 41.42 15.39 40.84
CA LEU A 5 40.90 14.59 39.72
C LEU A 5 40.30 13.23 40.09
N SER A 6 39.06 13.34 40.59
CA SER A 6 37.87 12.76 39.95
C SER A 6 38.11 11.53 39.07
N GLU A 7 37.69 10.36 39.54
CA GLU A 7 36.94 9.47 38.66
C GLU A 7 35.63 9.14 39.35
N GLU A 8 34.59 9.46 38.60
CA GLU A 8 33.20 9.52 38.97
C GLU A 8 32.71 8.14 39.37
N LEU A 9 31.94 8.10 40.45
CA LEU A 9 30.97 7.03 40.66
C LEU A 9 30.01 7.07 39.48
N HIS A 10 30.33 6.29 38.44
CA HIS A 10 29.37 5.94 37.41
C HIS A 10 28.27 5.14 38.09
N ASP A 11 27.21 5.85 38.45
CA ASP A 11 25.87 5.31 38.59
C ASP A 11 25.51 4.79 37.18
N GLU A 12 25.92 3.55 36.87
CA GLU A 12 25.42 2.80 35.72
C GLU A 12 23.93 2.51 35.98
N GLY A 13 23.13 3.56 35.81
CA GLY A 13 21.69 3.46 35.78
C GLY A 13 21.34 2.37 34.77
N PHE A 14 20.72 1.30 35.26
CA PHE A 14 20.14 0.27 34.42
C PHE A 14 19.25 0.97 33.38
N LEU A 15 19.72 0.97 32.14
CA LEU A 15 18.89 1.38 31.02
C LEU A 15 17.81 0.30 30.90
N TRP A 16 16.60 0.59 31.37
CA TRP A 16 15.45 -0.26 31.12
C TRP A 16 15.23 -0.31 29.60
N GLN A 17 15.80 -1.31 28.94
CA GLN A 17 15.41 -1.64 27.59
C GLN A 17 14.00 -2.20 27.67
N SER A 18 13.08 -1.65 26.87
CA SER A 18 11.71 -2.15 26.77
C SER A 18 11.77 -3.65 26.46
N VAL A 19 11.37 -4.48 27.41
CA VAL A 19 11.21 -5.91 27.17
C VAL A 19 9.94 -6.06 26.35
N ASN A 20 10.06 -6.60 25.13
CA ASN A 20 8.87 -6.97 24.37
C ASN A 20 8.15 -8.10 25.14
N GLU A 21 6.95 -7.80 25.65
CA GLU A 21 6.19 -8.70 26.52
C GLU A 21 5.93 -10.05 25.86
N ALA A 22 5.72 -10.08 24.54
CA ALA A 22 5.51 -11.32 23.82
C ALA A 22 6.77 -12.19 23.81
N TYR A 23 7.95 -11.61 23.58
CA TYR A 23 9.21 -12.36 23.63
C TYR A 23 9.54 -12.86 25.04
N TYR A 24 9.07 -12.20 26.09
CA TYR A 24 9.26 -12.68 27.46
C TYR A 24 8.29 -13.81 27.80
N ASN A 25 6.99 -13.61 27.58
CA ASN A 25 5.94 -14.54 27.99
C ASN A 25 5.78 -15.75 27.05
N CYS A 26 6.13 -15.59 25.78
CA CYS A 26 5.97 -16.62 24.75
C CYS A 26 7.28 -17.31 24.37
N ARG A 27 8.35 -17.15 25.17
CA ARG A 27 9.63 -17.80 24.89
C ARG A 27 9.52 -19.30 25.12
N THR A 28 9.47 -20.08 24.05
CA THR A 28 9.77 -21.51 24.12
C THR A 28 11.24 -21.76 23.76
N GLY A 29 11.80 -22.91 24.12
CA GLY A 29 13.20 -23.24 23.83
C GLY A 29 13.57 -23.19 22.34
N LYS A 30 12.57 -23.30 21.45
CA LYS A 30 12.68 -23.09 20.00
C LYS A 30 11.28 -22.87 19.41
N ASN A 31 10.93 -21.61 19.11
CA ASN A 31 9.68 -21.29 18.43
C ASN A 31 9.74 -21.72 16.96
N VAL A 32 8.62 -22.18 16.42
CA VAL A 32 8.44 -22.51 15.01
C VAL A 32 7.26 -21.75 14.41
N GLU A 33 7.31 -21.49 13.10
CA GLU A 33 6.24 -20.81 12.36
C GLU A 33 4.89 -21.49 12.62
N GLY A 34 3.89 -20.70 13.00
CA GLY A 34 2.56 -21.17 13.36
C GLY A 34 2.35 -21.45 14.85
N ASP A 35 3.39 -21.38 15.70
CA ASP A 35 3.20 -21.50 17.15
C ASP A 35 2.27 -20.40 17.67
N THR A 36 1.40 -20.74 18.62
CA THR A 36 0.48 -19.78 19.24
C THR A 36 0.82 -19.62 20.72
N CYS A 37 0.72 -18.40 21.21
CA CYS A 37 0.88 -18.05 22.60
C CYS A 37 -0.24 -17.12 23.05
N SER A 38 -0.66 -17.22 24.31
CA SER A 38 -1.57 -16.26 24.90
C SER A 38 -1.26 -16.05 26.37
N PHE A 39 -1.34 -14.81 26.84
CA PHE A 39 -1.15 -14.44 28.23
C PHE A 39 -2.06 -13.26 28.59
N GLU A 40 -2.32 -13.07 29.88
CA GLU A 40 -3.05 -11.90 30.36
C GLU A 40 -2.08 -10.75 30.59
N SER A 41 -2.38 -9.58 30.03
CA SER A 41 -1.66 -8.33 30.27
C SER A 41 -2.68 -7.19 30.40
N GLN A 42 -2.49 -6.34 31.40
CA GLN A 42 -3.40 -5.21 31.70
C GLN A 42 -4.89 -5.61 31.89
N GLY A 43 -5.14 -6.84 32.35
CA GLY A 43 -6.50 -7.35 32.58
C GLY A 43 -7.20 -7.91 31.34
N GLU A 44 -6.50 -7.95 30.19
CA GLU A 44 -7.01 -8.51 28.95
C GLU A 44 -6.15 -9.68 28.48
N LYS A 45 -6.79 -10.71 27.91
CA LYS A 45 -6.08 -11.84 27.33
C LYS A 45 -5.59 -11.47 25.92
N GLN A 46 -4.27 -11.47 25.76
CA GLN A 46 -3.58 -11.18 24.52
C GLN A 46 -3.24 -12.48 23.80
N TYR A 47 -3.28 -12.49 22.46
CA TYR A 47 -2.97 -13.64 21.62
C TYR A 47 -1.88 -13.30 20.61
N TYR A 48 -0.95 -14.22 20.42
CA TYR A 48 0.22 -14.06 19.56
C TYR A 48 0.45 -15.31 18.70
N LEU A 49 0.84 -15.09 17.45
CA LEU A 49 1.23 -16.11 16.47
C LEU A 49 2.70 -15.91 16.16
N PHE A 50 3.52 -16.96 16.20
CA PHE A 50 4.90 -16.88 15.76
C PHE A 50 4.95 -16.99 14.24
N GLU A 51 5.30 -15.92 13.57
CA GLU A 51 5.49 -15.91 12.12
C GLU A 51 6.59 -14.93 11.69
N GLY A 52 7.32 -15.28 10.64
CA GLY A 52 8.42 -14.46 10.13
C GLY A 52 9.54 -14.28 11.17
N GLY A 53 9.71 -15.26 12.07
CA GLY A 53 10.67 -15.19 13.17
C GLY A 53 10.28 -14.28 14.35
N GLN A 54 9.04 -13.80 14.40
CA GLN A 54 8.56 -12.90 15.46
C GLN A 54 7.16 -13.26 15.99
N TRP A 55 6.87 -12.86 17.23
CA TRP A 55 5.53 -12.98 17.79
C TRP A 55 4.67 -11.82 17.35
N VAL A 56 3.64 -12.10 16.54
CA VAL A 56 2.70 -11.10 16.01
C VAL A 56 1.38 -11.20 16.75
N GLN A 57 0.92 -10.08 17.28
CA GLN A 57 -0.35 -10.00 18.01
C GLN A 57 -1.53 -10.14 17.06
N PHE A 58 -2.58 -10.84 17.49
CA PHE A 58 -3.80 -11.04 16.71
C PHE A 58 -5.05 -11.12 17.57
N ASN A 59 -6.20 -10.99 16.91
CA ASN A 59 -7.51 -11.39 17.41
C ASN A 59 -8.02 -12.59 16.61
N ILE A 60 -8.94 -13.36 17.20
CA ILE A 60 -9.60 -14.48 16.52
C ILE A 60 -11.07 -14.15 16.36
N ASP A 61 -11.54 -14.16 15.11
CA ASP A 61 -12.96 -14.30 14.82
C ASP A 61 -13.32 -15.79 14.71
N PRO A 62 -14.39 -16.29 15.36
CA PRO A 62 -14.76 -17.70 15.30
C PRO A 62 -15.06 -18.25 13.90
N LYS A 63 -15.44 -17.40 12.94
CA LYS A 63 -15.75 -17.77 11.54
C LYS A 63 -14.59 -17.41 10.61
N LEU A 64 -14.09 -16.19 10.76
CA LEU A 64 -13.07 -15.61 9.89
C LEU A 64 -11.64 -15.93 10.34
N GLY A 65 -11.46 -16.50 11.53
CA GLY A 65 -10.16 -16.95 12.02
C GLY A 65 -9.29 -15.78 12.48
N ILE A 66 -7.98 -15.99 12.43
CA ILE A 66 -6.96 -15.04 12.91
C ILE A 66 -6.99 -13.78 12.05
N CYS A 67 -7.13 -12.61 12.69
CA CYS A 67 -6.83 -11.31 12.12
C CYS A 67 -5.77 -10.61 12.96
N ARG A 68 -4.68 -10.18 12.33
CA ARG A 68 -3.54 -9.56 13.02
C ARG A 68 -3.81 -8.10 13.35
N ILE A 69 -3.20 -7.66 14.43
CA ILE A 69 -3.28 -6.27 14.88
C ILE A 69 -2.28 -5.38 14.13
N TYR A 70 -1.13 -5.92 13.75
CA TYR A 70 -0.11 -5.17 13.00
C TYR A 70 0.00 -5.70 11.56
N ASN A 71 0.06 -4.77 10.61
CA ASN A 71 0.02 -5.03 9.16
C ASN A 71 1.41 -5.06 8.51
N ASP A 72 2.37 -5.74 9.11
CA ASP A 72 3.72 -5.90 8.52
C ASP A 72 3.81 -7.10 7.55
N LEU A 73 2.66 -7.66 7.16
CA LEU A 73 2.59 -8.84 6.31
C LEU A 73 2.53 -8.53 4.81
N PRO A 74 2.85 -9.54 3.96
CA PRO A 74 2.42 -9.54 2.58
C PRO A 74 0.92 -9.27 2.46
N TYR A 75 0.57 -8.33 1.59
CA TYR A 75 -0.78 -7.80 1.41
C TYR A 75 -1.86 -8.88 1.17
N GLU A 76 -1.48 -10.02 0.59
CA GLU A 76 -2.33 -11.19 0.34
C GLU A 76 -2.92 -11.85 1.59
N LEU A 77 -2.23 -11.78 2.73
CA LEU A 77 -2.65 -12.44 3.97
C LEU A 77 -3.74 -11.65 4.72
N HIS A 78 -4.16 -10.51 4.18
CA HIS A 78 -5.19 -9.67 4.76
C HIS A 78 -6.59 -9.96 4.23
N PHE A 79 -6.75 -10.87 3.26
CA PHE A 79 -8.03 -11.13 2.61
C PHE A 79 -8.64 -12.46 3.03
N LYS A 80 -9.96 -12.47 3.25
CA LYS A 80 -10.70 -13.70 3.46
C LYS A 80 -12.05 -13.67 2.75
N GLU A 81 -12.37 -14.75 2.06
CA GLU A 81 -13.72 -15.04 1.58
C GLU A 81 -14.42 -15.97 2.58
N PHE A 82 -15.68 -15.68 2.88
CA PHE A 82 -16.52 -16.53 3.71
C PHE A 82 -17.99 -16.35 3.32
N GLU A 83 -18.65 -17.46 2.95
CA GLU A 83 -20.07 -17.49 2.54
C GLU A 83 -20.42 -16.55 1.37
N GLY A 84 -19.47 -16.30 0.47
CA GLY A 84 -19.63 -15.43 -0.71
C GLY A 84 -19.29 -13.96 -0.47
N GLU A 85 -18.98 -13.57 0.76
CA GLU A 85 -18.59 -12.21 1.14
C GLU A 85 -17.08 -12.12 1.37
N TYR A 86 -16.51 -10.93 1.12
CA TYR A 86 -15.09 -10.69 1.29
C TYR A 86 -14.81 -9.77 2.47
N TYR A 87 -13.70 -10.05 3.15
CA TYR A 87 -13.26 -9.35 4.33
C TYR A 87 -11.79 -8.97 4.22
N TYR A 88 -11.47 -7.80 4.75
CA TYR A 88 -10.11 -7.31 4.92
C TYR A 88 -9.76 -7.21 6.40
N CYS A 89 -8.64 -7.81 6.78
CA CYS A 89 -8.11 -7.79 8.12
C CYS A 89 -7.23 -6.55 8.34
N VAL A 90 -7.63 -5.71 9.30
CA VAL A 90 -6.87 -4.56 9.77
C VAL A 90 -7.09 -4.38 11.27
N ASP A 91 -6.01 -4.10 12.00
CA ASP A 91 -6.03 -3.83 13.45
C ASP A 91 -6.79 -4.89 14.27
N GLY A 92 -6.63 -6.16 13.88
CA GLY A 92 -7.25 -7.30 14.55
C GLY A 92 -8.75 -7.42 14.31
N LYS A 93 -9.28 -6.73 13.29
CA LYS A 93 -10.69 -6.81 12.91
C LYS A 93 -10.85 -7.15 11.44
N TRP A 94 -11.72 -8.10 11.17
CA TRP A 94 -12.21 -8.38 9.84
C TRP A 94 -13.31 -7.38 9.48
N ASN A 95 -13.07 -6.60 8.44
CA ASN A 95 -14.01 -5.60 7.95
C ASN A 95 -14.57 -6.07 6.61
N PRO A 96 -15.90 -6.04 6.40
CA PRO A 96 -16.47 -6.39 5.11
C PRO A 96 -16.00 -5.41 4.05
N ILE A 97 -15.65 -5.93 2.89
CA ILE A 97 -15.20 -5.17 1.73
C ILE A 97 -15.93 -5.65 0.49
N LYS A 98 -16.18 -4.72 -0.43
CA LYS A 98 -16.73 -5.04 -1.75
C LYS A 98 -15.66 -5.04 -2.82
N LEU A 99 -14.65 -4.20 -2.62
CA LEU A 99 -13.54 -4.06 -3.53
C LEU A 99 -12.42 -5.00 -3.07
N VAL A 100 -12.13 -6.03 -3.85
CA VAL A 100 -11.05 -6.99 -3.57
C VAL A 100 -10.07 -6.94 -4.72
N PRO A 101 -8.75 -6.93 -4.50
CA PRO A 101 -7.77 -6.96 -5.57
C PRO A 101 -8.04 -8.09 -6.57
N ARG A 102 -7.98 -7.76 -7.88
CA ARG A 102 -8.35 -8.72 -8.94
C ARG A 102 -7.57 -10.02 -8.86
N GLN A 103 -6.30 -9.98 -8.47
CA GLN A 103 -5.48 -11.19 -8.35
C GLN A 103 -6.04 -12.23 -7.35
N TYR A 104 -6.92 -11.84 -6.43
CA TYR A 104 -7.56 -12.78 -5.48
C TYR A 104 -8.95 -13.24 -5.92
N THR A 105 -9.52 -12.63 -6.96
CA THR A 105 -10.90 -12.90 -7.41
C THR A 105 -10.99 -13.36 -8.87
N ASP A 106 -9.98 -13.06 -9.70
CA ASP A 106 -9.96 -13.44 -11.10
C ASP A 106 -9.54 -14.91 -11.25
N PRO A 107 -10.42 -15.79 -11.79
CA PRO A 107 -10.08 -17.20 -11.98
C PRO A 107 -8.91 -17.42 -12.95
N ARG A 108 -8.61 -16.44 -13.82
CA ARG A 108 -7.48 -16.50 -14.78
C ARG A 108 -6.12 -16.45 -14.08
N LYS A 109 -6.04 -15.94 -12.84
CA LYS A 109 -4.80 -15.92 -12.05
C LYS A 109 -4.30 -17.32 -11.71
N LYS A 110 -5.19 -18.31 -11.62
CA LYS A 110 -4.85 -19.65 -11.15
C LYS A 110 -3.82 -20.32 -12.07
N GLY A 111 -2.64 -20.62 -11.51
CA GLY A 111 -1.56 -21.28 -12.23
C GLY A 111 -0.62 -20.35 -12.99
N LEU A 112 -0.81 -19.03 -12.88
CA LEU A 112 0.10 -18.01 -13.40
C LEU A 112 0.96 -17.43 -12.28
N THR A 113 2.19 -17.01 -12.61
CA THR A 113 2.96 -16.12 -11.72
C THR A 113 2.29 -14.76 -11.64
N ASP A 114 2.73 -13.91 -10.71
CA ASP A 114 2.21 -12.55 -10.58
C ASP A 114 2.52 -11.76 -11.85
N GLU A 115 3.73 -11.89 -12.39
CA GLU A 115 4.18 -11.23 -13.61
C GLU A 115 3.40 -11.69 -14.85
N GLU A 116 3.14 -12.99 -14.99
CA GLU A 116 2.35 -13.54 -16.11
C GLU A 116 0.90 -13.06 -16.08
N TYR A 117 0.31 -13.01 -14.89
CA TYR A 117 -1.04 -12.50 -14.71
C TYR A 117 -1.10 -10.99 -14.96
N ASP A 118 -0.11 -10.23 -14.50
CA ASP A 118 -0.11 -8.78 -14.57
C ASP A 118 -0.19 -8.26 -16.00
N VAL A 119 0.43 -8.97 -16.95
CA VAL A 119 0.50 -8.59 -18.36
C VAL A 119 -0.64 -9.15 -19.23
N LEU A 120 -1.56 -9.92 -18.64
CA LEU A 120 -2.52 -10.76 -19.38
C LEU A 120 -3.48 -9.95 -20.27
N ASP A 121 -3.89 -8.76 -19.81
CA ASP A 121 -4.82 -7.87 -20.50
C ASP A 121 -4.13 -6.69 -21.20
N LEU A 122 -2.79 -6.71 -21.36
CA LEU A 122 -2.08 -5.65 -22.10
C LEU A 122 -2.52 -5.62 -23.58
N PRO A 123 -2.74 -4.43 -24.17
CA PRO A 123 -3.22 -4.32 -25.54
C PRO A 123 -2.29 -4.98 -26.56
N LYS A 124 -2.87 -5.77 -27.48
CA LYS A 124 -2.13 -6.38 -28.59
C LYS A 124 -1.82 -5.40 -29.71
N GLU A 125 -2.69 -4.42 -29.89
CA GLU A 125 -2.51 -3.32 -30.83
C GLU A 125 -2.11 -2.08 -30.02
N ALA A 126 -0.86 -1.65 -30.18
CA ALA A 126 -0.28 -0.51 -29.47
C ALA A 126 0.72 0.22 -30.37
N LYS A 127 0.96 1.49 -30.05
CA LYS A 127 1.96 2.35 -30.68
C LYS A 127 3.02 2.73 -29.65
N VAL A 128 4.22 3.05 -30.13
CA VAL A 128 5.32 3.49 -29.27
C VAL A 128 4.86 4.65 -28.39
N GLY A 129 5.05 4.52 -27.08
CA GLY A 129 4.62 5.49 -26.08
C GLY A 129 3.22 5.26 -25.52
N ASP A 130 2.45 4.31 -26.05
CA ASP A 130 1.19 3.91 -25.42
C ASP A 130 1.44 3.35 -24.02
N ARG A 131 0.49 3.59 -23.11
CA ARG A 131 0.55 3.17 -21.71
C ARG A 131 -0.64 2.28 -21.37
N ALA A 132 -0.41 1.31 -20.48
CA ALA A 132 -1.44 0.44 -19.95
C ALA A 132 -1.11 0.02 -18.51
N ASN A 133 -2.14 -0.29 -17.73
CA ASN A 133 -1.98 -0.79 -16.38
C ASN A 133 -1.90 -2.31 -16.36
N GLY A 134 -1.11 -2.84 -15.42
CA GLY A 134 -1.14 -4.25 -15.07
C GLY A 134 -2.41 -4.66 -14.31
N LEU A 135 -2.66 -5.96 -14.22
CA LEU A 135 -3.80 -6.55 -13.50
C LEU A 135 -3.58 -6.74 -11.99
N LEU A 136 -2.34 -6.69 -11.49
CA LEU A 136 -2.04 -6.73 -10.07
C LEU A 136 -2.46 -5.42 -9.42
N GLU A 137 -3.28 -5.50 -8.38
CA GLU A 137 -3.82 -4.34 -7.70
C GLU A 137 -3.36 -4.27 -6.24
N TYR A 138 -3.13 -3.06 -5.75
CA TYR A 138 -3.14 -2.74 -4.33
C TYR A 138 -4.41 -1.93 -4.04
N CYS A 139 -5.04 -2.19 -2.89
CA CYS A 139 -6.25 -1.46 -2.49
C CYS A 139 -6.10 -0.76 -1.13
N GLY A 140 -6.54 0.49 -1.09
CA GLY A 140 -6.72 1.26 0.13
C GLY A 140 -8.18 1.22 0.57
N TYR A 141 -8.41 0.99 1.86
CA TYR A 141 -9.76 0.97 2.45
C TYR A 141 -9.93 2.10 3.46
N GLY A 142 -11.08 2.78 3.41
CA GLY A 142 -11.44 3.85 4.34
C GLY A 142 -10.50 5.05 4.24
N LYS A 143 -10.04 5.40 3.04
CA LYS A 143 -9.07 6.45 2.80
C LYS A 143 -9.74 7.69 2.24
N THR A 144 -9.40 8.85 2.76
CA THR A 144 -9.64 10.13 2.06
C THR A 144 -8.65 10.21 0.91
N LEU A 145 -9.15 10.42 -0.31
CA LEU A 145 -8.34 10.67 -1.49
C LEU A 145 -8.18 12.18 -1.63
N ASP A 146 -6.97 12.69 -1.85
CA ASP A 146 -6.69 14.14 -1.93
C ASP A 146 -6.83 14.89 -0.57
N TYR A 147 -6.03 15.93 -0.40
CA TYR A 147 -6.04 16.79 0.79
C TYR A 147 -7.29 17.69 0.85
N PHE A 148 -7.94 17.91 -0.29
CA PHE A 148 -9.10 18.80 -0.43
C PHE A 148 -10.45 18.10 -0.52
N ASP A 149 -10.49 16.78 -0.71
CA ASP A 149 -11.73 16.01 -0.63
C ASP A 149 -11.87 15.41 0.78
N SER A 150 -13.03 15.62 1.41
CA SER A 150 -13.36 15.04 2.73
C SER A 150 -14.10 13.71 2.63
N ASN A 151 -14.37 13.24 1.42
CA ASN A 151 -15.02 11.96 1.19
C ASN A 151 -14.07 10.80 1.46
N VAL A 152 -14.62 9.73 2.02
CA VAL A 152 -13.88 8.48 2.29
C VAL A 152 -14.16 7.48 1.18
N TYR A 153 -13.12 6.81 0.70
CA TYR A 153 -13.18 5.87 -0.40
C TYR A 153 -12.50 4.55 -0.03
N ASP A 154 -13.00 3.48 -0.65
CA ASP A 154 -12.23 2.29 -0.92
C ASP A 154 -11.78 2.34 -2.37
N TYR A 155 -10.52 2.03 -2.65
CA TYR A 155 -9.98 2.07 -4.02
C TYR A 155 -8.98 0.96 -4.23
N CYS A 156 -8.86 0.49 -5.47
CA CYS A 156 -7.81 -0.41 -5.95
C CYS A 156 -7.10 0.27 -7.11
N TYR A 157 -5.78 0.25 -7.08
CA TYR A 157 -4.96 0.72 -8.18
C TYR A 157 -3.95 -0.32 -8.63
N SER A 158 -3.61 -0.30 -9.91
CA SER A 158 -2.61 -1.20 -10.47
C SER A 158 -1.22 -0.89 -9.89
N THR A 159 -0.56 -1.91 -9.39
CA THR A 159 0.79 -1.78 -8.80
C THR A 159 1.86 -1.51 -9.85
N ASN A 160 1.62 -1.97 -11.07
CA ASN A 160 2.52 -1.82 -12.20
C ASN A 160 1.84 -1.10 -13.35
N ARG A 161 2.61 -0.27 -14.04
CA ARG A 161 2.25 0.32 -15.32
C ARG A 161 3.25 -0.11 -16.37
N TYR A 162 2.80 -0.15 -17.61
CA TYR A 162 3.56 -0.62 -18.74
C TYR A 162 3.54 0.44 -19.84
N ARG A 163 4.69 0.59 -20.51
CA ARG A 163 4.84 1.42 -21.70
C ARG A 163 5.24 0.55 -22.88
N TYR A 164 4.61 0.81 -24.03
CA TYR A 164 4.96 0.16 -25.28
C TYR A 164 6.19 0.83 -25.90
N ARG A 165 7.24 0.05 -26.13
CA ARG A 165 8.57 0.54 -26.51
C ARG A 165 8.79 0.48 -28.02
N GLU A 166 9.87 1.13 -28.46
CA GLU A 166 10.32 1.10 -29.86
C GLU A 166 10.66 -0.31 -30.35
N ASP A 167 11.03 -1.22 -29.45
CA ASP A 167 11.29 -2.62 -29.75
C ASP A 167 10.02 -3.46 -29.99
N GLY A 168 8.84 -2.85 -29.86
CA GLY A 168 7.55 -3.51 -30.09
C GLY A 168 7.04 -4.32 -28.91
N SER A 169 7.57 -4.12 -27.70
CA SER A 169 7.16 -4.81 -26.49
C SER A 169 6.57 -3.89 -25.42
N TRP A 170 5.75 -4.46 -24.55
CA TRP A 170 5.35 -3.81 -23.31
C TRP A 170 6.40 -4.07 -22.24
N THR A 171 6.93 -3.01 -21.64
CA THR A 171 7.84 -3.11 -20.50
C THR A 171 7.26 -2.35 -19.33
N LYS A 172 7.47 -2.86 -18.11
CA LYS A 172 7.10 -2.16 -16.89
C LYS A 172 7.79 -0.79 -16.86
N GLU A 173 7.05 0.26 -16.55
CA GLU A 173 7.58 1.62 -16.39
C GLU A 173 8.53 1.66 -15.21
N THR A 174 9.64 2.37 -15.39
CA THR A 174 10.63 2.65 -14.35
C THR A 174 10.34 4.00 -13.70
N ASP A 175 10.99 4.27 -12.58
CA ASP A 175 10.97 5.60 -11.98
C ASP A 175 11.46 6.65 -12.99
N GLU A 176 12.45 6.34 -13.83
CA GLU A 176 12.93 7.27 -14.87
C GLU A 176 11.83 7.61 -15.90
N ASP A 177 11.01 6.65 -16.34
CA ASP A 177 9.88 6.94 -17.24
C ASP A 177 8.88 7.91 -16.60
N LEU A 178 8.60 7.71 -15.30
CA LEU A 178 7.73 8.58 -14.53
C LEU A 178 8.36 9.95 -14.35
N TRP A 179 9.67 10.03 -14.16
CA TRP A 179 10.42 11.27 -14.00
C TRP A 179 10.62 12.04 -15.30
N GLU A 180 10.72 11.39 -16.46
CA GLU A 180 10.77 12.07 -17.76
C GLU A 180 9.41 12.73 -18.07
N ASP A 181 8.33 12.05 -17.72
CA ASP A 181 6.99 12.62 -17.80
C ASP A 181 6.78 13.71 -16.73
N ASP A 182 7.30 13.51 -15.51
CA ASP A 182 7.27 14.51 -14.44
C ASP A 182 8.28 15.65 -14.65
N ALA A 183 9.30 15.50 -15.50
CA ALA A 183 10.11 16.63 -15.95
C ALA A 183 9.24 17.61 -16.75
N TYR A 184 8.16 17.11 -17.36
CA TYR A 184 7.06 17.92 -17.87
C TYR A 184 6.14 18.47 -16.76
N PHE A 185 6.02 17.80 -15.61
CA PHE A 185 5.34 18.29 -14.40
C PHE A 185 6.07 19.49 -13.74
N GLY A 186 7.40 19.48 -13.70
CA GLY A 186 8.21 20.64 -13.34
C GLY A 186 8.12 21.79 -14.35
N SER A 187 7.63 21.52 -15.57
CA SER A 187 7.32 22.56 -16.54
C SER A 187 6.16 23.39 -16.03
N LYS A 188 6.51 24.61 -15.64
CA LYS A 188 5.65 25.67 -15.14
C LYS A 188 5.54 26.76 -16.23
N PRO A 189 5.02 26.45 -17.44
CA PRO A 189 5.03 27.37 -18.58
C PRO A 189 4.19 28.64 -18.34
N CYS A 190 3.41 28.65 -17.26
CA CYS A 190 2.49 29.70 -16.88
C CYS A 190 2.90 30.41 -15.58
N GLY A 191 4.06 30.09 -15.00
CA GLY A 191 4.62 30.73 -13.80
C GLY A 191 4.97 29.75 -12.68
N ASP A 192 5.69 30.23 -11.66
CA ASP A 192 6.35 29.41 -10.65
C ASP A 192 5.45 28.46 -9.85
N ASP A 193 4.13 28.60 -9.90
CA ASP A 193 3.20 27.77 -9.13
C ASP A 193 2.15 27.06 -10.00
N THR A 194 2.17 27.25 -11.33
CA THR A 194 1.12 26.68 -12.19
C THR A 194 1.58 26.36 -13.61
N TRP A 195 1.03 25.28 -14.14
CA TRP A 195 1.11 24.95 -15.56
C TRP A 195 -0.13 25.39 -16.34
N CYS A 196 -1.20 25.85 -15.67
CA CYS A 196 -2.46 26.22 -16.28
C CYS A 196 -2.56 27.73 -16.54
N CYS A 197 -2.72 28.10 -17.81
CA CYS A 197 -3.02 29.45 -18.27
C CYS A 197 -3.60 29.40 -19.68
N ALA A 198 -3.86 30.56 -20.29
CA ALA A 198 -4.41 30.63 -21.64
C ALA A 198 -3.63 29.83 -22.71
N LYS A 199 -2.32 29.59 -22.52
CA LYS A 199 -1.50 28.77 -23.45
C LYS A 199 -1.76 27.27 -23.34
N THR A 200 -2.17 26.81 -22.17
CA THR A 200 -2.36 25.40 -21.82
C THR A 200 -3.83 25.07 -21.58
N GLU A 201 -4.73 25.99 -21.88
CA GLU A 201 -6.17 25.82 -21.81
C GLU A 201 -6.62 24.55 -22.55
N GLY A 202 -7.42 23.72 -21.88
CA GLY A 202 -7.91 22.44 -22.38
C GLY A 202 -6.89 21.31 -22.36
N MET A 203 -5.60 21.56 -22.09
CA MET A 203 -4.60 20.50 -21.97
C MET A 203 -4.88 19.62 -20.76
N LYS A 204 -4.76 18.31 -20.96
CA LYS A 204 -4.85 17.30 -19.91
C LYS A 204 -3.45 16.84 -19.50
N ARG A 205 -3.27 16.55 -18.22
CA ARG A 205 -2.05 15.98 -17.66
C ARG A 205 -2.42 14.86 -16.70
N ASN A 206 -1.69 13.76 -16.80
CA ASN A 206 -1.82 12.64 -15.89
C ASN A 206 -0.86 12.83 -14.71
N PHE A 207 -1.33 12.50 -13.52
CA PHE A 207 -0.64 12.61 -12.26
C PHE A 207 -0.69 11.25 -11.63
N PHE A 208 0.48 10.74 -11.31
CA PHE A 208 0.60 9.39 -10.83
C PHE A 208 1.19 9.43 -9.43
N ASP A 209 0.40 9.04 -8.45
CA ASP A 209 0.88 8.77 -7.11
C ASP A 209 1.20 7.27 -6.99
N TYR A 210 2.16 6.93 -6.14
CA TYR A 210 2.48 5.55 -5.77
C TYR A 210 1.53 5.01 -4.70
N LEU A 211 0.81 5.88 -3.99
CA LEU A 211 -0.05 5.55 -2.86
C LEU A 211 -1.54 5.78 -3.14
N GLU A 212 -1.89 6.54 -4.18
CA GLU A 212 -3.27 6.88 -4.55
C GLU A 212 -3.56 6.50 -6.01
N PRO A 213 -4.85 6.44 -6.40
CA PRO A 213 -5.20 6.30 -7.80
C PRO A 213 -4.56 7.42 -8.63
N GLY A 214 -4.07 7.08 -9.83
CA GLY A 214 -3.67 8.09 -10.81
C GLY A 214 -4.82 9.05 -11.11
N LYS A 215 -4.50 10.29 -11.47
CA LYS A 215 -5.45 11.38 -11.68
C LYS A 215 -5.16 12.06 -13.01
N THR A 216 -6.17 12.42 -13.78
CA THR A 216 -6.02 13.33 -14.91
C THR A 216 -6.56 14.68 -14.49
N TYR A 217 -5.75 15.72 -14.63
CA TYR A 217 -6.20 17.10 -14.46
C TYR A 217 -6.22 17.82 -15.80
N GLN A 218 -7.22 18.68 -15.98
CA GLN A 218 -7.37 19.54 -17.15
C GLN A 218 -7.24 21.01 -16.74
N CYS A 219 -6.57 21.81 -17.56
CA CYS A 219 -6.58 23.27 -17.41
C CYS A 219 -7.88 23.84 -17.98
N VAL A 220 -8.69 24.48 -17.16
CA VAL A 220 -9.97 25.07 -17.53
C VAL A 220 -10.07 26.47 -16.97
N SER A 221 -10.15 27.47 -17.86
CA SER A 221 -10.24 28.90 -17.53
C SER A 221 -9.14 29.39 -16.58
N GLY A 222 -7.92 28.85 -16.71
CA GLY A 222 -6.79 29.18 -15.83
C GLY A 222 -6.78 28.43 -14.48
N GLU A 223 -7.72 27.50 -14.25
CA GLU A 223 -7.76 26.64 -13.07
C GLU A 223 -7.39 25.19 -13.43
N ILE A 224 -6.70 24.51 -12.52
CA ILE A 224 -6.39 23.07 -12.65
C ILE A 224 -7.56 22.30 -12.04
N VAL A 225 -8.29 21.56 -12.87
CA VAL A 225 -9.49 20.83 -12.47
C VAL A 225 -9.23 19.33 -12.60
N LEU A 226 -9.55 18.56 -11.54
CA LEU A 226 -9.54 17.10 -11.63
C LEU A 226 -10.62 16.65 -12.60
N GLU A 227 -10.22 15.98 -13.68
CA GLU A 227 -11.13 15.49 -14.71
C GLU A 227 -11.56 14.04 -14.44
N GLU A 228 -10.61 13.17 -14.11
CA GLU A 228 -10.87 11.76 -13.86
C GLU A 228 -9.82 11.14 -12.92
N TYR A 229 -10.23 10.11 -12.19
CA TYR A 229 -9.28 9.15 -11.61
C TYR A 229 -9.00 8.08 -12.66
N LEU A 230 -7.73 7.91 -13.00
CA LEU A 230 -7.27 7.02 -14.06
C LEU A 230 -7.39 5.55 -13.63
N TRP A 231 -8.00 4.74 -14.49
CA TRP A 231 -7.81 3.29 -14.61
C TRP A 231 -7.86 2.46 -13.31
N ASN A 232 -8.65 2.90 -12.35
CA ASN A 232 -8.71 2.33 -11.01
C ASN A 232 -10.17 2.11 -10.60
N ARG A 233 -10.39 1.15 -9.72
CA ARG A 233 -11.73 0.87 -9.20
C ARG A 233 -11.89 1.60 -7.87
N PHE A 234 -12.98 2.33 -7.69
CA PHE A 234 -13.23 3.08 -6.47
C PHE A 234 -14.69 2.95 -6.05
N GLU A 235 -14.92 2.97 -4.75
CA GLU A 235 -16.24 3.04 -4.12
C GLU A 235 -16.22 4.12 -3.05
N LYS A 236 -17.13 5.09 -3.17
CA LYS A 236 -17.34 6.12 -2.16
C LYS A 236 -18.15 5.55 -1.00
N LYS A 237 -17.69 5.80 0.23
CA LYS A 237 -18.38 5.42 1.47
C LYS A 237 -19.34 6.51 1.97
#